data_AF-A0A7G9YVX3-F1
#
_entry.id   AF-A0A7G9YVX3-F1
#
_cell.length_a   1.000
_cell.length_b   1.000
_cell.length_c   1.000
_cell.angle_alpha   90.00
_cell.angle_beta   90.00
_cell.angle_gamma   90.00
#
_symmetry.space_group_name_H-M   'P 1'
#
loop_
_entity.id
_entity.type
_entity.pdbx_description
1 polymer ?
#
loop_
_entity_poly.entity_id
_entity_poly.type
_entity_poly.pdbx_seq_one_letter_code
_entity_poly.pdbx_strand_id
1 'polypeptide(L)'
;MNTLLKVTPEQVESLIGTPERAVDLVRDLLWAEAVRQGVNPLRISVSDKIYSKDGGVDGTTIEISPKKEGLLFQGVTYYQIKWGKTFDPRKGTKVRKELLTKNNNLRAKLKALAKKKGTYVLVWFGGSFVGNENETCIEIIKNIFNKGYSKVKVFVIDPIFRTLIL
;
A
#
# COMPACT_ATOMS: atom_id res chain seq x y z
N MET A 1 11.56 -8.91 -28.83
CA MET A 1 11.94 -8.77 -27.40
C MET A 1 11.45 -10.01 -26.67
N ASN A 2 12.35 -10.89 -26.25
CA ASN A 2 12.00 -12.03 -25.39
C ASN A 2 11.79 -11.52 -23.97
N THR A 3 10.56 -11.59 -23.48
CA THR A 3 10.25 -11.26 -22.08
C THR A 3 10.86 -12.35 -21.20
N LEU A 4 11.95 -12.03 -20.49
CA LEU A 4 12.47 -12.86 -19.40
C LEU A 4 11.36 -12.88 -18.32
N LEU A 5 10.65 -14.00 -18.19
CA LEU A 5 9.63 -14.27 -17.17
C LEU A 5 8.41 -13.32 -17.16
N LYS A 6 7.29 -13.80 -17.71
CA LYS A 6 5.96 -13.22 -17.43
C LYS A 6 5.42 -13.86 -16.15
N VAL A 7 5.39 -13.11 -15.05
CA VAL A 7 4.74 -13.55 -13.81
C VAL A 7 3.24 -13.24 -13.91
N THR A 8 2.38 -14.25 -13.83
CA THR A 8 0.92 -14.06 -13.84
C THR A 8 0.38 -13.82 -12.43
N PRO A 9 -0.81 -13.19 -12.29
CA PRO A 9 -1.48 -13.08 -10.99
C PRO A 9 -1.63 -14.41 -10.26
N GLU A 10 -1.92 -15.49 -10.99
CA GLU A 10 -2.06 -16.84 -10.44
C GLU A 10 -0.74 -17.38 -9.89
N GLN A 11 0.38 -17.05 -10.54
CA GLN A 11 1.72 -17.42 -10.04
C GLN A 11 2.08 -16.63 -8.78
N VAL A 12 1.74 -15.33 -8.72
CA VAL A 12 1.91 -14.52 -7.49
C VAL A 12 1.02 -15.06 -6.37
N GLU A 13 -0.25 -15.36 -6.68
CA GLU A 13 -1.22 -15.93 -5.73
C GLU A 13 -0.74 -17.30 -5.24
N SER A 14 -0.15 -18.14 -6.10
CA SER A 14 0.41 -19.45 -5.74
C SER A 14 1.68 -19.35 -4.91
N LEU A 15 2.57 -18.40 -5.19
CA LEU A 15 3.83 -18.21 -4.45
C LEU A 15 3.57 -17.62 -3.05
N ILE A 16 2.71 -16.61 -2.98
CA ILE A 16 2.34 -15.96 -1.72
C ILE A 16 1.39 -16.87 -0.94
N GLY A 17 0.35 -17.41 -1.57
CA GLY A 17 -0.56 -18.43 -1.02
C GLY A 17 -1.42 -18.01 0.17
N THR A 18 -1.02 -16.99 0.93
CA THR A 18 -1.60 -16.61 2.22
C THR A 18 -1.47 -15.10 2.48
N PRO A 19 -2.42 -14.48 3.20
CA PRO A 19 -2.31 -13.09 3.66
C PRO A 19 -1.03 -12.81 4.47
N GLU A 20 -0.61 -13.76 5.31
CA GLU A 20 0.59 -13.70 6.16
C GLU A 20 1.83 -13.46 5.30
N ARG A 21 2.05 -14.31 4.28
CA ARG A 21 3.18 -14.19 3.36
C ARG A 21 3.13 -12.91 2.52
N ALA A 22 1.95 -12.38 2.24
CA ALA A 22 1.83 -11.10 1.53
C ALA A 22 2.38 -9.96 2.39
N VAL A 23 2.07 -9.98 3.69
CA VAL A 23 2.59 -9.00 4.66
C VAL A 23 4.09 -9.18 4.87
N ASP A 24 4.56 -10.41 4.99
CA ASP A 24 5.99 -10.71 5.11
C ASP A 24 6.77 -10.22 3.88
N LEU A 25 6.27 -10.47 2.67
CA LEU A 25 6.89 -9.98 1.44
C LEU A 25 6.98 -8.45 1.41
N VAL A 26 5.92 -7.73 1.78
CA VAL A 26 5.96 -6.26 1.83
C VAL A 26 6.95 -5.78 2.90
N ARG A 27 7.03 -6.44 4.06
CA ARG A 27 8.01 -6.12 5.10
C ARG A 27 9.43 -6.27 4.57
N ASP A 28 9.73 -7.40 3.94
CA ASP A 28 11.05 -7.70 3.40
C ASP A 28 11.44 -6.73 2.29
N LEU A 29 10.51 -6.38 1.40
CA LEU A 29 10.74 -5.38 0.35
C LEU A 29 11.02 -3.99 0.94
N LEU A 30 10.26 -3.56 1.95
CA LEU A 30 10.49 -2.26 2.60
C LEU A 30 11.84 -2.23 3.33
N TRP A 31 12.24 -3.32 3.98
CA TRP A 31 13.55 -3.43 4.63
C TRP A 31 14.70 -3.49 3.62
N ALA A 32 14.58 -4.28 2.57
CA ALA A 32 15.56 -4.35 1.48
C ALA A 32 15.74 -2.97 0.84
N GLU A 33 14.63 -2.26 0.59
CA GLU A 33 14.66 -0.90 0.06
C GLU A 33 15.32 0.08 1.03
N ALA A 34 15.06 -0.02 2.33
CA ALA A 34 15.75 0.78 3.34
C ALA A 34 17.26 0.56 3.31
N VAL A 35 17.70 -0.70 3.30
CA VAL A 35 19.12 -1.06 3.20
C VAL A 35 19.73 -0.48 1.92
N ARG A 36 19.07 -0.67 0.77
CA ARG A 36 19.51 -0.15 -0.54
C ARG A 36 19.66 1.37 -0.54
N GLN A 37 18.81 2.08 0.20
CA GLN A 37 18.80 3.53 0.27
C GLN A 37 19.62 4.11 1.46
N GLY A 38 20.19 3.26 2.32
CA GLY A 38 20.90 3.69 3.52
C GLY A 38 19.99 4.28 4.61
N VAL A 39 18.71 3.86 4.64
CA VAL A 39 17.74 4.22 5.67
C VAL A 39 17.82 3.19 6.80
N ASN A 40 17.77 3.64 8.05
CA ASN A 40 17.74 2.75 9.20
C ASN A 40 16.43 1.93 9.20
N PRO A 41 16.48 0.57 9.15
CA PRO A 41 15.29 -0.28 9.17
C PRO A 41 14.38 -0.10 10.39
N LEU A 42 14.90 0.40 11.52
CA LEU A 42 14.11 0.71 12.72
C LEU A 42 13.07 1.82 12.50
N ARG A 43 13.18 2.58 11.40
CA ARG A 43 12.15 3.55 10.97
C ARG A 43 10.98 2.91 10.22
N ILE A 44 11.01 1.60 10.05
CA ILE A 44 10.00 0.80 9.35
C ILE A 44 9.38 -0.17 10.35
N SER A 45 8.06 -0.13 10.46
CA SER A 45 7.29 -1.05 11.30
C SER A 45 6.19 -1.68 10.46
N VAL A 46 6.20 -2.99 10.30
CA VAL A 46 5.11 -3.75 9.66
C VAL A 46 4.54 -4.73 10.67
N SER A 47 3.26 -4.58 10.99
CA SER A 47 2.55 -5.40 11.96
C SER A 47 2.48 -6.86 11.49
N ASP A 48 2.79 -7.79 12.39
CA ASP A 48 2.58 -9.23 12.21
C ASP A 48 1.12 -9.63 12.49
N LYS A 49 0.34 -8.76 13.15
CA LYS A 49 -1.06 -9.02 13.53
C LYS A 49 -2.05 -8.84 12.39
N ILE A 50 -1.99 -9.69 11.38
CA ILE A 50 -2.79 -9.59 10.15
C ILE A 50 -4.32 -9.72 10.35
N TYR A 51 -4.79 -10.36 11.43
CA TYR A 51 -6.23 -10.53 11.73
C TYR A 51 -6.74 -9.52 12.76
N SER A 52 -5.87 -8.67 13.32
CA SER A 52 -6.28 -7.65 14.27
C SER A 52 -6.86 -6.44 13.55
N LYS A 53 -7.91 -5.83 14.11
CA LYS A 53 -8.46 -4.56 13.61
C LYS A 53 -7.48 -3.43 13.91
N ASP A 54 -6.45 -3.30 13.10
CA ASP A 54 -5.35 -2.34 13.24
C ASP A 54 -5.71 -0.92 12.77
N GLY A 55 -6.95 -0.67 12.37
CA GLY A 55 -7.39 0.63 11.86
C GLY A 55 -7.10 0.84 10.38
N GLY A 56 -6.71 -0.20 9.64
CA GLY A 56 -6.48 -0.17 8.19
C GLY A 56 -5.06 0.25 7.81
N VAL A 57 -4.08 -0.05 8.66
CA VAL A 57 -2.67 0.30 8.46
C VAL A 57 -1.81 -0.85 8.97
N ASP A 58 -1.34 -1.65 8.01
CA ASP A 58 -0.53 -2.84 8.22
C ASP A 58 0.95 -2.49 8.42
N GLY A 59 1.41 -1.38 7.82
CA GLY A 59 2.80 -0.92 7.95
C GLY A 59 2.94 0.60 8.03
N THR A 60 4.02 1.07 8.65
CA THR A 60 4.37 2.48 8.75
C THR A 60 5.85 2.71 8.52
N THR A 61 6.16 3.86 7.94
CA THR A 61 7.49 4.45 7.95
C THR A 61 7.45 5.82 8.62
N ILE A 62 8.52 6.18 9.32
CA ILE A 62 8.64 7.48 9.98
C ILE A 62 9.90 8.23 9.52
N GLU A 63 9.73 9.51 9.20
CA GLU A 63 10.82 10.46 8.95
C GLU A 63 11.86 9.94 7.94
N ILE A 64 11.40 9.29 6.87
CA ILE A 64 12.29 8.80 5.83
C ILE A 64 12.58 9.94 4.85
N SER A 65 13.83 10.04 4.40
CA SER A 65 14.22 10.87 3.26
C SER A 65 14.91 9.98 2.22
N PRO A 66 14.14 9.37 1.31
CA PRO A 66 14.68 8.43 0.35
C PRO A 66 15.55 9.18 -0.67
N LYS A 67 16.69 8.59 -1.02
CA LYS A 67 17.62 9.15 -2.03
C LYS A 67 17.22 8.78 -3.46
N LYS A 68 16.42 7.72 -3.60
CA LYS A 68 15.99 7.17 -4.88
C LYS A 68 14.49 6.89 -4.83
N GLU A 69 13.87 6.89 -6.00
CA GLU A 69 12.49 6.41 -6.15
C GLU A 69 12.40 4.91 -5.82
N GLY A 70 11.22 4.48 -5.39
CA GLY A 70 10.95 3.10 -4.99
C GLY A 70 9.80 3.01 -4.01
N LEU A 71 9.90 2.06 -3.07
CA LEU A 71 8.83 1.77 -2.11
C LEU A 71 8.86 2.67 -0.87
N LEU A 72 9.90 3.48 -0.68
CA LEU A 72 10.00 4.41 0.44
C LEU A 72 9.67 5.83 -0.01
N PHE A 73 8.82 6.51 0.75
CA PHE A 73 8.39 7.88 0.47
C PHE A 73 8.88 8.85 1.54
N GLN A 74 9.10 10.10 1.13
CA GLN A 74 9.50 11.18 2.03
C GLN A 74 8.48 11.39 3.17
N GLY A 75 8.97 11.47 4.41
CA GLY A 75 8.20 11.75 5.60
C GLY A 75 7.57 10.50 6.23
N VAL A 76 6.31 10.62 6.64
CA VAL A 76 5.54 9.53 7.26
C VAL A 76 4.68 8.85 6.21
N THR A 77 4.79 7.52 6.11
CA THR A 77 4.00 6.72 5.16
C THR A 77 3.27 5.62 5.88
N TYR A 78 1.98 5.44 5.59
CA TYR A 78 1.18 4.32 6.08
C TYR A 78 0.86 3.39 4.90
N TYR A 79 1.15 2.11 5.07
CA TYR A 79 0.87 1.05 4.11
C TYR A 79 -0.36 0.28 4.58
N GLN A 80 -1.31 0.08 3.67
CA GLN A 80 -2.36 -0.90 3.82
C GLN A 80 -2.11 -2.04 2.82
N ILE A 81 -2.12 -3.28 3.29
CA ILE A 81 -1.84 -4.47 2.51
C ILE A 81 -3.15 -5.25 2.36
N LYS A 82 -3.56 -5.49 1.12
CA LYS A 82 -4.79 -6.24 0.82
C LYS A 82 -4.48 -7.41 -0.07
N TRP A 83 -4.81 -8.60 0.43
CA TRP A 83 -4.66 -9.86 -0.28
C TRP A 83 -6.01 -10.48 -0.63
N GLY A 84 -6.03 -11.24 -1.72
CA GLY A 84 -7.19 -11.98 -2.19
C GLY A 84 -8.21 -11.15 -2.98
N LYS A 85 -9.26 -11.84 -3.45
CA LYS A 85 -10.24 -11.31 -4.43
C LYS A 85 -11.44 -10.61 -3.79
N THR A 86 -11.53 -10.60 -2.45
CA THR A 86 -12.69 -10.06 -1.71
C THR A 86 -12.68 -8.53 -1.61
N PHE A 87 -11.49 -7.95 -1.69
CA PHE A 87 -11.23 -6.52 -1.77
C PHE A 87 -10.79 -6.15 -3.19
N ASP A 88 -11.45 -5.13 -3.75
CA ASP A 88 -11.14 -4.58 -5.06
C ASP A 88 -11.12 -3.04 -4.95
N PRO A 89 -9.95 -2.39 -5.14
CA PRO A 89 -9.82 -0.94 -4.97
C PRO A 89 -10.57 -0.15 -6.06
N ARG A 90 -10.90 -0.78 -7.20
CA ARG A 90 -11.69 -0.15 -8.26
C ARG A 90 -13.14 0.07 -7.81
N LYS A 91 -13.59 -0.70 -6.82
CA LYS A 91 -14.92 -0.59 -6.22
C LYS A 91 -14.89 0.40 -5.07
N GLY A 92 -15.22 1.66 -5.33
CA GLY A 92 -15.17 2.73 -4.32
C GLY A 92 -15.94 2.44 -3.02
N THR A 93 -17.00 1.62 -3.05
CA THR A 93 -17.70 1.17 -1.84
C THR A 93 -16.84 0.28 -0.92
N LYS A 94 -15.96 -0.55 -1.49
CA LYS A 94 -15.00 -1.38 -0.74
C LYS A 94 -13.93 -0.50 -0.10
N VAL A 95 -13.35 0.42 -0.87
CA VAL A 95 -12.35 1.40 -0.37
C VAL A 95 -12.94 2.23 0.77
N ARG A 96 -14.17 2.72 0.65
CA ARG A 96 -14.82 3.50 1.72
C ARG A 96 -14.97 2.70 3.02
N LYS A 97 -15.31 1.42 2.96
CA LYS A 97 -15.40 0.55 4.14
C LYS A 97 -14.05 0.39 4.86
N GLU A 98 -12.96 0.41 4.10
CA GLU A 98 -11.61 0.36 4.65
C GLU A 98 -11.20 1.69 5.28
N LEU A 99 -11.40 2.82 4.61
CA LEU A 99 -10.87 4.11 5.08
C LEU A 99 -11.77 4.83 6.09
N LEU A 100 -13.08 4.55 6.06
CA LEU A 100 -14.08 5.22 6.88
C LEU A 100 -14.65 4.31 7.96
N THR A 101 -15.06 4.95 9.05
CA THR A 101 -15.94 4.38 10.07
C THR A 101 -17.38 4.30 9.55
N LYS A 102 -18.26 3.60 10.28
CA LYS A 102 -19.70 3.52 9.96
C LYS A 102 -20.37 4.90 9.83
N ASN A 103 -19.85 5.90 10.56
CA ASN A 103 -20.36 7.28 10.55
C ASN A 103 -19.70 8.14 9.45
N ASN A 104 -19.12 7.54 8.40
CA ASN A 104 -18.44 8.22 7.30
C ASN A 104 -17.25 9.13 7.70
N ASN A 105 -16.70 8.97 8.90
CA ASN A 105 -15.47 9.64 9.34
C ASN A 105 -14.23 8.80 9.02
N LEU A 106 -13.11 9.43 8.64
CA LEU A 106 -11.81 8.72 8.54
C LEU A 106 -11.48 7.97 9.83
N ARG A 107 -10.89 6.79 9.69
CA ARG A 107 -10.37 6.02 10.83
C ARG A 107 -9.25 6.76 11.55
N ALA A 108 -9.08 6.50 12.84
CA ALA A 108 -8.19 7.27 13.72
C ALA A 108 -6.74 7.36 13.21
N LYS A 109 -6.15 6.22 12.78
CA LYS A 109 -4.79 6.20 12.20
C LYS A 109 -4.70 7.07 10.94
N LEU A 110 -5.66 6.96 10.02
CA LEU A 110 -5.68 7.75 8.79
C LEU A 110 -5.88 9.25 9.06
N LYS A 111 -6.67 9.62 10.07
CA LYS A 111 -6.73 11.01 10.55
C LYS A 111 -5.38 11.51 11.06
N ALA A 112 -4.64 10.68 11.80
CA ALA A 112 -3.31 11.03 12.29
C ALA A 112 -2.30 11.20 11.14
N LEU A 113 -2.31 10.31 10.14
CA LEU A 113 -1.51 10.45 8.92
C LEU A 113 -1.82 11.77 8.21
N ALA A 114 -3.11 12.08 8.08
CA ALA A 114 -3.56 13.25 7.38
C ALA A 114 -3.15 14.57 8.06
N LYS A 115 -3.20 14.63 9.40
CA LYS A 115 -2.65 15.76 10.16
C LYS A 115 -1.16 15.97 9.90
N LYS A 116 -0.42 14.88 9.70
CA LYS A 116 1.01 14.91 9.35
C LYS A 116 1.29 15.19 7.87
N LYS A 117 0.26 15.34 7.02
CA LYS A 117 0.38 15.49 5.56
C LYS A 117 1.23 14.36 4.94
N GLY A 118 1.09 13.15 5.49
CA GLY A 118 1.88 12.00 5.10
C GLY A 118 1.40 11.34 3.81
N THR A 119 1.97 10.17 3.54
CA THR A 119 1.68 9.36 2.37
C THR A 119 0.86 8.14 2.78
N TYR A 120 -0.20 7.84 2.04
CA TYR A 120 -0.98 6.61 2.14
C TYR A 120 -0.67 5.73 0.93
N VAL A 121 -0.30 4.48 1.18
CA VAL A 121 0.04 3.50 0.14
C VAL A 121 -0.87 2.29 0.32
N LEU A 122 -1.60 1.93 -0.73
CA LEU A 122 -2.34 0.66 -0.78
C LEU A 122 -1.54 -0.34 -1.62
N VAL A 123 -1.12 -1.44 -1.02
CA VAL A 123 -0.53 -2.58 -1.72
C VAL A 123 -1.62 -3.63 -1.94
N TRP A 124 -1.94 -3.93 -3.19
CA TRP A 124 -3.05 -4.81 -3.53
C TRP A 124 -2.59 -6.04 -4.33
N PHE A 125 -2.66 -7.21 -3.68
CA PHE A 125 -2.29 -8.51 -4.26
C PHE A 125 -3.50 -9.24 -4.89
N GLY A 126 -4.66 -8.59 -5.03
CA GLY A 126 -5.89 -9.23 -5.48
C GLY A 126 -6.10 -9.24 -7.00
N GLY A 127 -5.22 -8.62 -7.77
CA GLY A 127 -5.32 -8.50 -9.22
C GLY A 127 -4.28 -7.53 -9.78
N SER A 128 -4.34 -7.31 -11.09
CA SER A 128 -3.49 -6.36 -11.81
C SER A 128 -4.33 -5.23 -12.40
N PHE A 129 -3.72 -4.06 -12.58
CA PHE A 129 -4.36 -2.96 -13.28
C PHE A 129 -4.16 -3.04 -14.81
N VAL A 130 -5.18 -2.61 -15.55
CA VAL A 130 -5.16 -2.44 -17.01
C VAL A 130 -5.57 -1.00 -17.36
N GLY A 131 -4.91 -0.39 -18.35
CA GLY A 131 -5.23 0.97 -18.78
C GLY A 131 -5.08 1.96 -17.63
N ASN A 132 -6.16 2.70 -17.33
CA ASN A 132 -6.21 3.75 -16.31
C ASN A 132 -6.81 3.30 -14.96
N GLU A 133 -6.91 1.99 -14.72
CA GLU A 133 -7.53 1.47 -13.50
C GLU A 133 -6.76 1.87 -12.23
N ASN A 134 -5.43 1.98 -12.29
CA ASN A 134 -4.60 2.39 -11.16
C ASN A 134 -4.88 3.85 -10.77
N GLU A 135 -4.89 4.75 -11.75
CA GLU A 135 -5.21 6.17 -11.57
C GLU A 135 -6.63 6.34 -11.04
N THR A 136 -7.58 5.55 -11.57
CA THR A 136 -8.96 5.55 -11.07
C THR A 136 -9.02 5.17 -9.59
N CYS A 137 -8.26 4.15 -9.16
CA CYS A 137 -8.18 3.77 -7.74
C CYS A 137 -7.57 4.88 -6.88
N ILE A 138 -6.50 5.52 -7.36
CA ILE A 138 -5.87 6.65 -6.69
C ILE A 138 -6.87 7.79 -6.50
N GLU A 139 -7.62 8.16 -7.54
CA GLU A 139 -8.61 9.24 -7.48
C GLU A 139 -9.79 8.91 -6.55
N ILE A 140 -10.26 7.65 -6.55
CA ILE A 140 -11.25 7.18 -5.56
C ILE A 140 -10.77 7.42 -4.13
N ILE A 141 -9.53 7.04 -3.82
CA ILE A 141 -8.95 7.17 -2.48
C ILE A 141 -8.72 8.66 -2.15
N LYS A 142 -8.16 9.44 -3.07
CA LYS A 142 -7.96 10.90 -2.89
C LYS A 142 -9.28 11.60 -2.61
N ASN A 143 -10.35 11.29 -3.33
CA ASN A 143 -11.66 11.88 -3.11
C ASN A 143 -12.23 11.60 -1.70
N ILE A 144 -11.84 10.48 -1.08
CA ILE A 144 -12.20 10.19 0.32
C ILE A 144 -11.39 11.08 1.28
N PHE A 145 -10.09 11.28 1.03
CA PHE A 145 -9.25 12.18 1.83
C PHE A 145 -9.60 13.67 1.62
N ASN A 146 -10.02 14.08 0.42
CA ASN A 146 -10.32 15.49 0.10
C ASN A 146 -11.44 16.12 0.94
N LYS A 147 -12.19 15.32 1.71
CA LYS A 147 -13.14 15.80 2.74
C LYS A 147 -12.41 16.28 4.00
N GLY A 148 -11.53 17.28 3.84
CA GLY A 148 -10.79 17.94 4.93
C GLY A 148 -9.31 17.56 5.04
N TYR A 149 -8.79 16.69 4.18
CA TYR A 149 -7.43 16.14 4.26
C TYR A 149 -6.72 16.03 2.90
N SER A 150 -6.89 17.02 2.02
CA SER A 150 -6.37 17.03 0.64
C SER A 150 -4.85 16.99 0.49
N LYS A 151 -4.11 17.16 1.59
CA LYS A 151 -2.63 17.13 1.61
C LYS A 151 -2.05 15.72 1.77
N VAL A 152 -2.88 14.70 1.92
CA VAL A 152 -2.43 13.29 1.94
C VAL A 152 -2.02 12.88 0.53
N LYS A 153 -0.79 12.41 0.37
CA LYS A 153 -0.34 11.78 -0.88
C LYS A 153 -0.86 10.36 -0.93
N VAL A 154 -1.25 9.88 -2.11
CA VAL A 154 -1.88 8.57 -2.28
C VAL A 154 -1.19 7.82 -3.40
N PHE A 155 -0.80 6.57 -3.13
CA PHE A 155 -0.29 5.63 -4.12
C PHE A 155 -1.02 4.29 -4.00
N VAL A 156 -1.21 3.63 -5.14
CA VAL A 156 -1.74 2.26 -5.20
C VAL A 156 -0.74 1.42 -5.97
N ILE A 157 -0.29 0.33 -5.37
CA ILE A 157 0.74 -0.55 -5.91
C ILE A 157 0.11 -1.93 -6.09
N ASP A 158 0.12 -2.46 -7.32
CA ASP A 158 -0.03 -3.88 -7.57
C ASP A 158 1.36 -4.52 -7.70
N PRO A 159 1.79 -5.34 -6.74
CA PRO A 159 3.08 -6.03 -6.80
C PRO A 159 3.08 -7.17 -7.84
N ILE A 160 2.07 -7.25 -8.70
CA ILE A 160 2.07 -8.12 -9.88
C ILE A 160 2.94 -7.41 -10.94
N PHE A 161 4.24 -7.54 -10.72
CA PHE A 161 5.35 -7.06 -11.54
C PHE A 161 4.99 -6.93 -13.03
N ARG A 162 4.86 -5.70 -13.52
CA ARG A 162 5.04 -5.41 -14.96
C ARG A 162 6.38 -4.81 -15.30
N THR A 163 7.08 -4.16 -14.38
CA THR A 163 8.51 -3.86 -14.53
C THR A 163 9.05 -3.40 -13.18
N LEU A 164 9.80 -4.23 -12.47
CA LEU A 164 10.76 -3.72 -11.48
C LEU A 164 12.07 -3.60 -12.25
N ILE A 165 12.35 -2.40 -12.74
CA ILE A 165 13.72 -2.02 -13.04
C ILE A 165 14.36 -1.83 -11.66
N LEU A 166 15.07 -2.86 -11.20
CA LEU A 166 16.04 -2.74 -10.12
C LEU A 166 17.28 -1.98 -10.61
#